data_AF-A0A3D8VJL1-F1
#
_entry.id   AF-A0A3D8VJL1-F1
#
_cell.length_a   1.000
_cell.length_b   1.000
_cell.length_c   1.000
_cell.angle_alpha   90.00
_cell.angle_beta   90.00
_cell.angle_gamma   90.00
#
_symmetry.space_group_name_H-M   'P 1'
#
loop_
_entity.id
_entity.type
_entity.pdbx_description
1 polymer ?
#
loop_
_entity_poly.entity_id
_entity_poly.type
_entity_poly.pdbx_seq_one_letter_code
_entity_poly.pdbx_strand_id
1 'polypeptide(L)'
;MAGIDRNVKRIGELLKKIDIAMLTTTGADGFLMSRPLSTQDARFDGRRVWFFTETDSPKVAEIRRNPKVNLAYASKGKNVYISMTGTARVNRDREMIEELWNDAMKAFFPKGKNDPNLTLLEVDVHSVEYWDGPGSWIGKAVSFIIARVTKKEEVMGENRIVDLSEKRPRKRLPPSHANARTGAKSAAAKAPPKTAKKAAKKATTKRAGIAKKATVKRAGATGKTTKRTRAAS
;
A
#
# COMPACT_ATOMS: atom_id res chain seq x y z
N MET A 1 -14.97 21.64 8.59
CA MET A 1 -13.98 21.31 7.54
C MET A 1 -12.57 21.84 7.83
N ALA A 2 -12.40 23.11 8.27
CA ALA A 2 -11.07 23.71 8.48
C ALA A 2 -10.13 22.99 9.49
N GLY A 3 -10.67 22.28 10.49
CA GLY A 3 -9.86 21.56 11.49
C GLY A 3 -9.18 20.28 10.96
N ILE A 4 -9.90 19.49 10.17
CA ILE A 4 -9.38 18.25 9.56
C ILE A 4 -8.26 18.59 8.56
N ASP A 5 -8.44 19.63 7.76
CA ASP A 5 -7.45 20.06 6.76
C ASP A 5 -6.13 20.49 7.42
N ARG A 6 -6.21 21.16 8.58
CA ARG A 6 -5.04 21.53 9.39
C ARG A 6 -4.32 20.31 9.94
N ASN A 7 -5.07 19.32 10.44
CA ASN A 7 -4.50 18.08 10.99
C ASN A 7 -3.80 17.26 9.91
N VAL A 8 -4.44 17.10 8.74
CA VAL A 8 -3.86 16.40 7.59
C VAL A 8 -2.57 17.07 7.13
N LYS A 9 -2.57 18.41 7.02
CA LYS A 9 -1.37 19.17 6.67
C LYS A 9 -0.25 18.94 7.68
N ARG A 10 -0.56 19.01 8.98
CA ARG A 10 0.39 18.79 10.07
C ARG A 10 1.00 17.38 10.03
N ILE A 11 0.17 16.35 9.87
CA ILE A 11 0.62 14.96 9.74
C ILE A 11 1.53 14.80 8.52
N GLY A 12 1.16 15.38 7.38
CA GLY A 12 2.00 15.38 6.18
C GLY A 12 3.37 16.04 6.40
N GLU A 13 3.43 17.15 7.14
CA GLU A 13 4.69 17.79 7.51
C GLU A 13 5.55 16.91 8.43
N LEU A 14 4.94 16.17 9.36
CA LEU A 14 5.65 15.24 10.23
C LEU A 14 6.15 14.01 9.46
N LEU A 15 5.36 13.45 8.56
CA LEU A 15 5.78 12.33 7.70
C LEU A 15 7.01 12.69 6.85
N LYS A 16 7.07 13.91 6.29
CA LYS A 16 8.25 14.38 5.55
C LYS A 16 9.54 14.42 6.36
N LYS A 17 9.44 14.39 7.69
CA LYS A 17 10.60 14.33 8.57
C LYS A 17 11.20 12.91 8.66
N ILE A 18 10.47 11.85 8.29
CA ILE A 18 10.86 10.46 8.53
C ILE A 18 10.52 9.61 7.30
N ASP A 19 11.55 9.18 6.55
CA ASP A 19 11.38 8.35 5.35
C ASP A 19 10.89 6.93 5.68
N ILE A 20 11.56 6.29 6.64
CA ILE A 20 11.32 4.89 6.97
C ILE A 20 10.17 4.75 7.98
N ALA A 21 9.18 3.95 7.60
CA ALA A 21 8.13 3.44 8.46
C ALA A 21 8.46 1.99 8.87
N MET A 22 8.17 1.63 10.11
CA MET A 22 8.04 0.24 10.54
C MET A 22 6.61 -0.21 10.28
N LEU A 23 6.39 -0.99 9.22
CA LEU A 23 5.10 -1.61 8.93
C LEU A 23 4.93 -2.85 9.81
N THR A 24 3.87 -2.85 10.61
CA THR A 24 3.49 -3.98 11.45
C THR A 24 2.28 -4.72 10.89
N THR A 25 2.45 -6.02 10.68
CA THR A 25 1.44 -6.98 10.19
C THR A 25 1.27 -8.13 11.19
N THR A 26 0.24 -8.95 10.99
CA THR A 26 0.03 -10.19 11.77
C THR A 26 0.51 -11.40 10.97
N GLY A 27 1.48 -12.13 11.52
CA GLY A 27 1.98 -13.40 11.02
C GLY A 27 0.90 -14.48 10.97
N ALA A 28 1.17 -15.57 10.25
CA ALA A 28 0.25 -16.71 10.20
C ALA A 28 0.05 -17.42 11.56
N ASP A 29 1.04 -17.29 12.44
CA ASP A 29 1.08 -17.74 13.82
C ASP A 29 0.40 -16.78 14.81
N GLY A 30 -0.09 -15.64 14.33
CA GLY A 30 -0.75 -14.61 15.15
C GLY A 30 0.21 -13.61 15.79
N PHE A 31 1.53 -13.78 15.66
CA PHE A 31 2.50 -12.82 16.20
C PHE A 31 2.60 -11.57 15.33
N LEU A 32 2.96 -10.44 15.93
CA LEU A 32 3.18 -9.19 15.21
C LEU A 32 4.58 -9.20 14.58
N MET A 33 4.64 -8.87 13.29
CA MET A 33 5.87 -8.79 12.52
C MET A 33 6.05 -7.35 12.05
N SER A 34 7.19 -6.73 12.38
CA SER A 34 7.46 -5.34 12.00
C SER A 34 8.67 -5.25 11.08
N ARG A 35 8.56 -4.50 9.97
CA ARG A 35 9.59 -4.42 8.93
C ARG A 35 9.74 -3.00 8.40
N PRO A 36 10.96 -2.52 8.13
CA PRO A 36 11.18 -1.19 7.59
C PRO A 36 10.73 -1.11 6.13
N LEU A 37 10.04 -0.03 5.77
CA LEU A 37 9.68 0.34 4.41
C LEU A 37 9.87 1.85 4.21
N SER A 38 10.41 2.25 3.05
CA SER A 38 10.50 3.66 2.66
C SER A 38 9.14 4.14 2.16
N THR A 39 8.66 5.21 2.78
CA THR A 39 7.39 5.86 2.42
C THR A 39 7.57 6.58 1.10
N GLN A 40 6.71 6.28 0.12
CA GLN A 40 6.77 6.97 -1.16
C GLN A 40 6.10 8.34 -1.05
N ASP A 41 6.82 9.38 -1.46
CA ASP A 41 6.36 10.77 -1.37
C ASP A 41 5.31 11.08 -2.45
N ALA A 42 4.10 10.57 -2.24
CA ALA A 42 2.90 11.28 -2.66
C ALA A 42 2.50 12.19 -1.51
N ARG A 43 2.13 13.44 -1.82
CA ARG A 43 1.54 14.36 -0.84
C ARG A 43 0.47 13.60 -0.04
N PHE A 44 0.72 13.42 1.27
CA PHE A 44 -0.24 12.75 2.15
C PHE A 44 -1.59 13.46 2.02
N ASP A 45 -2.56 12.76 1.43
CA ASP A 45 -3.89 13.30 1.11
C ASP A 45 -4.81 13.33 2.33
N GLY A 46 -4.29 12.93 3.50
CA GLY A 46 -5.04 12.74 4.73
C GLY A 46 -5.58 11.34 4.91
N ARG A 47 -5.28 10.41 3.99
CA ARG A 47 -5.87 9.09 4.00
C ARG A 47 -4.91 7.98 3.61
N ARG A 48 -3.97 8.21 2.70
CA ARG A 48 -3.17 7.12 2.11
C ARG A 48 -1.68 7.29 2.32
N VAL A 49 -1.04 6.18 2.69
CA VAL A 49 0.41 6.04 2.71
C VAL A 49 0.80 4.91 1.75
N TRP A 50 1.85 5.13 0.97
CA TRP A 50 2.25 4.24 -0.11
C TRP A 50 3.66 3.71 0.10
N PHE A 51 3.86 2.44 -0.23
CA PHE A 51 5.16 1.78 -0.20
C PHE A 51 5.33 0.95 -1.47
N PHE A 52 6.55 0.88 -2.01
CA PHE A 52 6.89 -0.19 -2.95
C PHE A 52 7.20 -1.48 -2.18
N THR A 53 6.76 -2.61 -2.72
CA THR A 53 7.07 -3.94 -2.19
C THR A 53 7.05 -4.98 -3.29
N GLU A 54 7.63 -6.13 -3.02
CA GLU A 54 7.53 -7.32 -3.85
C GLU A 54 6.19 -8.04 -3.63
N THR A 55 5.59 -8.52 -4.72
CA THR A 55 4.31 -9.25 -4.75
C THR A 55 4.35 -10.54 -3.94
N ASP A 56 5.50 -11.23 -3.92
CA ASP A 56 5.71 -12.51 -3.24
C ASP A 56 6.22 -12.37 -1.80
N SER A 57 6.38 -11.14 -1.30
CA SER A 57 6.89 -10.94 0.05
C SER A 57 5.92 -11.43 1.15
N PRO A 58 6.43 -11.91 2.31
CA PRO A 58 5.59 -12.46 3.38
C PRO A 58 4.46 -11.53 3.86
N LYS A 59 4.77 -10.23 4.00
CA LYS A 59 3.80 -9.19 4.37
C LYS A 59 2.63 -9.06 3.40
N VAL A 60 2.81 -9.35 2.11
CA VAL A 60 1.70 -9.37 1.16
C VAL A 60 0.74 -10.53 1.47
N ALA A 61 1.27 -11.71 1.79
CA ALA A 61 0.44 -12.85 2.19
C ALA A 61 -0.26 -12.61 3.53
N GLU A 62 0.43 -11.99 4.49
CA GLU A 62 -0.13 -11.58 5.80
C GLU A 62 -1.27 -10.58 5.63
N ILE A 63 -1.08 -9.53 4.83
CA ILE A 63 -2.07 -8.47 4.58
C ILE A 63 -3.31 -9.01 3.86
N ARG A 64 -3.15 -9.99 2.96
CA ARG A 64 -4.29 -10.67 2.32
C ARG A 64 -5.14 -11.46 3.33
N ARG A 65 -4.55 -11.98 4.40
CA ARG A 65 -5.28 -12.70 5.47
C ARG A 65 -5.89 -11.73 6.48
N ASN A 66 -5.11 -10.73 6.90
CA ASN A 66 -5.54 -9.69 7.83
C ASN A 66 -5.04 -8.33 7.34
N PRO A 67 -5.92 -7.48 6.79
CA PRO A 67 -5.51 -6.19 6.25
C PRO A 67 -5.22 -5.15 7.33
N LYS A 68 -5.51 -5.41 8.61
CA LYS A 68 -5.25 -4.45 9.70
C LYS A 68 -3.75 -4.33 9.93
N VAL A 69 -3.24 -3.10 9.84
CA VAL A 69 -1.82 -2.80 10.00
C VAL A 69 -1.60 -1.58 10.88
N ASN A 70 -0.38 -1.44 11.38
CA ASN A 70 0.12 -0.21 11.96
C ASN A 70 1.39 0.25 11.23
N LEU A 71 1.54 1.57 11.06
CA LEU A 71 2.78 2.19 10.61
C LEU A 71 3.36 2.99 11.78
N ALA A 72 4.58 2.64 12.20
CA ALA A 72 5.30 3.38 13.21
C ALA A 72 6.47 4.15 12.60
N TYR A 73 6.54 5.45 12.86
CA TYR A 73 7.65 6.32 12.48
C TYR A 73 8.33 6.84 13.74
N ALA A 74 9.65 6.84 13.76
CA ALA A 74 10.42 7.34 14.89
C ALA A 74 11.68 8.08 14.43
N SER A 75 11.87 9.29 14.93
CA SER A 75 13.10 10.06 14.74
C SER A 75 13.53 10.69 16.06
N LYS A 76 14.48 10.03 16.73
CA LYS A 76 15.08 10.52 17.98
C LYS A 76 15.70 11.91 17.81
N GLY A 77 16.41 12.14 16.70
CA GLY A 77 17.08 13.41 16.42
C GLY A 77 16.11 14.57 16.19
N LYS A 78 14.96 14.31 15.56
CA LYS A 78 13.92 15.33 15.35
C LYS A 78 12.92 15.41 16.50
N ASN A 79 12.97 14.46 17.44
CA ASN A 79 12.00 14.27 18.52
C ASN A 79 10.56 14.14 17.99
N VAL A 80 10.39 13.32 16.95
CA VAL A 80 9.11 13.07 16.29
C VAL A 80 8.82 11.58 16.27
N TYR A 81 7.61 11.22 16.67
CA TYR A 81 7.11 9.85 16.68
C TYR A 81 5.67 9.84 16.14
N ILE A 82 5.32 8.84 15.34
CA ILE A 82 4.00 8.73 14.73
C ILE A 82 3.58 7.27 14.74
N SER A 83 2.34 6.99 15.16
CA SER A 83 1.66 5.70 15.05
C SER A 83 0.42 5.88 14.21
N MET A 84 0.34 5.18 13.07
CA MET A 84 -0.82 5.22 12.19
C MET A 84 -1.51 3.86 12.16
N THR A 85 -2.78 3.83 12.53
CA THR A 85 -3.60 2.61 12.41
C THR A 85 -4.39 2.67 11.11
N GLY A 86 -4.41 1.57 10.36
CA GLY A 86 -5.09 1.54 9.08
C GLY A 86 -5.34 0.14 8.54
N THR A 87 -5.81 0.11 7.29
CA THR A 87 -5.97 -1.12 6.52
C THR A 87 -5.10 -1.08 5.27
N ALA A 88 -4.33 -2.15 5.05
CA ALA A 88 -3.44 -2.27 3.92
C ALA A 88 -4.08 -3.09 2.80
N ARG A 89 -3.76 -2.75 1.55
CA ARG A 89 -4.08 -3.55 0.38
C ARG A 89 -2.97 -3.50 -0.65
N VAL A 90 -2.84 -4.59 -1.40
CA VAL A 90 -1.94 -4.67 -2.55
C VAL A 90 -2.58 -3.96 -3.72
N ASN A 91 -1.87 -2.99 -4.28
CA ASN A 91 -2.30 -2.18 -5.41
C ASN A 91 -1.30 -2.35 -6.57
N ARG A 92 -1.79 -2.60 -7.79
CA ARG A 92 -1.00 -2.75 -9.02
C ARG A 92 -1.29 -1.68 -10.05
N ASP A 93 -1.93 -0.59 -9.64
CA ASP A 93 -2.22 0.55 -10.48
C ASP A 93 -0.92 1.10 -11.09
N ARG A 94 -0.84 1.05 -12.42
CA ARG A 94 0.36 1.44 -13.16
C ARG A 94 0.55 2.95 -13.14
N GLU A 95 -0.52 3.73 -13.12
CA GLU A 95 -0.44 5.18 -13.05
C GLU A 95 0.14 5.61 -11.71
N MET A 96 -0.30 5.00 -10.61
CA MET A 96 0.26 5.26 -9.28
C MET A 96 1.72 4.81 -9.17
N ILE A 97 2.09 3.68 -9.77
CA ILE A 97 3.50 3.24 -9.81
C ILE A 97 4.33 4.29 -10.55
N GLU A 98 3.86 4.79 -11.69
CA GLU A 98 4.56 5.81 -12.47
C GLU A 98 4.67 7.14 -11.74
N GLU A 99 3.61 7.57 -11.04
CA GLU A 99 3.61 8.80 -10.24
C GLU A 99 4.58 8.74 -9.05
N LEU A 100 4.62 7.60 -8.36
CA LEU A 100 5.44 7.41 -7.15
C LEU A 100 6.88 6.97 -7.45
N TRP A 101 7.18 6.56 -8.68
CA TRP A 101 8.48 5.99 -9.02
C TRP A 101 9.58 7.04 -8.87
N ASN A 102 10.64 6.66 -8.15
CA ASN A 102 11.90 7.39 -8.13
C ASN A 102 13.04 6.47 -8.55
N ASP A 103 14.07 7.02 -9.17
CA ASP A 103 15.16 6.22 -9.72
C ASP A 103 16.06 5.57 -8.66
N ALA A 104 16.02 6.05 -7.41
CA ALA A 104 16.68 5.36 -6.30
C ALA A 104 16.08 3.98 -6.03
N MET A 105 14.80 3.75 -6.40
CA MET A 105 14.17 2.44 -6.28
C MET A 105 14.76 1.35 -7.18
N LYS A 106 15.56 1.71 -8.20
CA LYS A 106 16.27 0.73 -9.04
C LYS A 106 17.23 -0.14 -8.22
N ALA A 107 17.70 0.33 -7.06
CA ALA A 107 18.54 -0.46 -6.15
C ALA A 107 17.81 -1.70 -5.59
N PHE A 108 16.48 -1.62 -5.44
CA PHE A 108 15.64 -2.70 -4.93
C PHE A 108 14.89 -3.43 -6.06
N PHE A 109 14.59 -2.75 -7.15
CA PHE A 109 13.90 -3.28 -8.32
C PHE A 109 14.74 -3.02 -9.58
N PRO A 110 15.75 -3.87 -9.89
CA PRO A 110 16.69 -3.63 -10.99
C PRO A 110 16.03 -3.59 -12.38
N LYS A 111 14.87 -4.25 -12.55
CA LYS A 111 14.08 -4.20 -13.79
C LYS A 111 13.22 -2.93 -13.90
N GLY A 112 13.34 -2.03 -12.92
CA GLY A 112 12.67 -0.73 -12.86
C GLY A 112 11.16 -0.84 -12.64
N LYS A 113 10.43 0.22 -13.02
CA LYS A 113 8.97 0.32 -12.89
C LYS A 113 8.18 -0.79 -13.60
N ASN A 114 8.82 -1.54 -14.49
CA ASN A 114 8.22 -2.65 -15.26
C ASN A 114 8.52 -4.02 -14.65
N ASP A 115 9.18 -4.09 -13.49
CA ASP A 115 9.40 -5.35 -12.80
C ASP A 115 8.06 -6.03 -12.48
N PRO A 116 7.82 -7.29 -12.92
CA PRO A 116 6.58 -8.00 -12.64
C PRO A 116 6.39 -8.29 -11.14
N ASN A 117 7.45 -8.26 -10.33
CA ASN A 117 7.36 -8.43 -8.89
C ASN A 117 7.07 -7.12 -8.15
N LEU A 118 7.27 -5.96 -8.78
CA LEU A 118 6.94 -4.66 -8.20
C LEU A 118 5.42 -4.51 -8.00
N THR A 119 5.02 -4.17 -6.78
CA THR A 119 3.65 -3.77 -6.47
C THR A 119 3.67 -2.63 -5.46
N LEU A 120 2.57 -1.88 -5.41
CA LEU A 120 2.33 -0.92 -4.34
C LEU A 120 1.63 -1.61 -3.17
N LEU A 121 2.04 -1.24 -1.97
CA LEU A 121 1.25 -1.40 -0.77
C LEU A 121 0.60 -0.07 -0.44
N GLU A 122 -0.72 -0.05 -0.43
CA GLU A 122 -1.52 1.11 -0.04
C GLU A 122 -2.08 0.90 1.36
N VAL A 123 -1.78 1.81 2.27
CA VAL A 123 -2.36 1.84 3.62
C VAL A 123 -3.37 2.96 3.70
N ASP A 124 -4.64 2.58 3.87
CA ASP A 124 -5.75 3.49 4.19
C ASP A 124 -5.74 3.76 5.70
N VAL A 125 -5.30 4.96 6.08
CA VAL A 125 -5.10 5.40 7.46
C VAL A 125 -6.43 5.82 8.06
N HIS A 126 -6.74 5.24 9.21
CA HIS A 126 -7.98 5.49 9.96
C HIS A 126 -7.75 6.42 11.14
N SER A 127 -6.61 6.29 11.82
CA SER A 127 -6.24 7.19 12.92
C SER A 127 -4.73 7.37 12.97
N VAL A 128 -4.32 8.52 13.51
CA VAL A 128 -2.92 8.87 13.73
C VAL A 128 -2.77 9.38 15.15
N GLU A 129 -1.85 8.78 15.89
CA GLU A 129 -1.31 9.38 17.10
C GLU A 129 0.10 9.84 16.81
N TYR A 130 0.47 11.04 17.26
CA TYR A 130 1.81 11.54 17.08
C TYR A 130 2.30 12.31 18.30
N TRP A 131 3.62 12.32 18.43
CA TRP A 131 4.37 13.08 19.42
C TRP A 131 5.39 13.93 18.67
N ASP A 132 5.34 15.26 18.86
CA ASP A 132 6.34 16.20 18.32
C ASP A 132 6.83 17.10 19.44
N GLY A 133 8.13 17.25 19.57
CA GLY A 133 8.73 18.12 20.57
C GLY A 133 10.03 18.75 20.10
N PRO A 134 10.71 19.52 20.95
CA PRO A 134 11.95 20.17 20.58
C PRO A 134 13.03 19.15 20.21
N GLY A 135 13.51 19.18 18.96
CA GLY A 135 14.52 18.25 18.46
C GLY A 135 15.95 18.56 18.94
N SER A 136 16.26 19.82 19.26
CA SER A 136 17.60 20.26 19.69
C SER A 136 17.70 20.44 21.20
N TRP A 137 18.92 20.33 21.73
CA TRP A 137 19.19 20.56 23.15
C TRP A 137 18.86 22.00 23.58
N ILE A 138 19.13 22.98 22.70
CA ILE A 138 18.78 24.39 22.91
C ILE A 138 17.25 24.54 22.99
N GLY A 139 16.53 23.91 22.05
CA GLY A 139 15.07 23.94 22.05
C GLY A 139 14.49 23.35 23.34
N LYS A 140 15.06 22.24 23.82
CA LYS A 140 14.65 21.62 25.10
C LYS A 140 14.90 22.54 26.30
N ALA A 141 16.05 23.21 26.36
CA ALA A 141 16.40 24.13 27.44
C ALA A 141 15.48 25.37 27.47
N VAL A 142 15.21 25.97 26.30
CA VAL A 142 14.28 27.10 26.18
C VAL A 142 12.86 26.68 26.57
N SER A 143 12.37 25.55 26.06
CA SER A 143 11.05 25.02 26.43
C SER A 143 10.94 24.78 27.94
N PHE A 144 11.98 24.26 28.59
CA PHE A 144 11.99 24.03 30.03
C PHE A 144 11.86 25.32 30.85
N ILE A 145 12.60 26.37 30.47
CA ILE A 145 12.50 27.68 31.12
C ILE A 145 11.09 28.24 30.96
N ILE A 146 10.54 28.23 29.75
CA ILE A 146 9.19 28.71 29.48
C ILE A 146 8.16 27.89 30.25
N ALA A 147 8.27 26.56 30.29
CA ALA A 147 7.35 25.70 31.02
C ALA A 147 7.39 25.97 32.52
N ARG A 148 8.56 26.23 33.11
CA ARG A 148 8.69 26.56 34.54
C ARG A 148 8.02 27.90 34.89
N VAL A 149 8.12 28.88 34.00
CA VAL A 149 7.51 30.22 34.19
C VAL A 149 6.01 30.18 33.93
N THR A 150 5.58 29.52 32.85
CA THR A 150 4.18 29.50 32.39
C THR A 150 3.34 28.40 33.02
N LYS A 151 3.98 27.38 33.62
CA LYS A 151 3.36 26.12 34.07
C LYS A 151 2.56 25.38 32.99
N LYS A 152 2.86 25.63 31.70
CA LYS A 152 2.21 24.96 30.56
C LYS A 152 3.09 23.81 30.06
N GLU A 153 2.60 22.59 30.21
CA GLU A 153 3.32 21.36 29.80
C GLU A 153 3.40 21.19 28.27
N GLU A 154 2.43 21.75 27.53
CA GLU A 154 2.39 21.72 26.05
C GLU A 154 3.64 22.34 25.38
N VAL A 155 4.39 23.16 26.12
CA VAL A 155 5.65 23.78 25.65
C VAL A 155 6.78 22.73 25.51
N MET A 156 6.65 21.59 26.19
CA MET A 156 7.62 20.50 26.16
C MET A 156 7.38 19.50 25.02
N GLY A 157 6.20 19.54 24.39
CA GLY A 157 5.84 18.69 23.27
C GLY A 157 4.33 18.59 23.08
N GLU A 158 3.92 18.24 21.87
CA GLU A 158 2.53 17.98 21.48
C GLU A 158 2.32 16.46 21.39
N ASN A 159 1.32 15.92 22.11
CA ASN A 159 0.74 14.60 21.84
C ASN A 159 -0.68 14.81 21.34
N ARG A 160 -1.03 14.19 20.21
CA ARG A 160 -2.38 14.27 19.67
C ARG A 160 -2.80 13.00 18.95
N ILE A 161 -4.01 12.55 19.26
CA ILE A 161 -4.75 11.54 18.50
C ILE A 161 -5.67 12.25 17.52
N VAL A 162 -5.61 11.84 16.25
CA VAL A 162 -6.43 12.36 15.16
C VAL A 162 -7.17 11.19 14.53
N ASP A 163 -8.50 11.25 14.54
CA ASP A 163 -9.35 10.35 13.79
C ASP A 163 -9.50 10.85 12.33
N LEU A 164 -9.21 9.98 11.37
CA LEU A 164 -9.30 10.22 9.94
C LEU A 164 -10.38 9.35 9.27
N SER A 165 -11.14 8.58 10.07
CA SER A 165 -12.21 7.70 9.60
C SER A 165 -13.50 8.46 9.22
N GLU A 166 -13.64 9.71 9.68
CA GLU A 166 -14.79 10.55 9.33
C GLU A 166 -14.84 10.87 7.82
N LYS A 167 -16.03 10.67 7.25
CA LYS A 167 -16.29 10.66 5.81
C LYS A 167 -16.04 12.03 5.16
N ARG A 168 -14.86 12.25 4.59
CA ARG A 168 -14.74 13.19 3.45
C ARG A 168 -15.56 12.65 2.27
N PRO A 169 -16.33 13.48 1.54
CA PRO A 169 -16.75 13.10 0.20
C PRO A 169 -15.48 12.78 -0.59
N ARG A 170 -15.42 11.58 -1.18
CA ARG A 170 -14.27 11.15 -1.98
C ARG A 170 -13.97 12.26 -2.99
N LYS A 171 -12.82 12.94 -2.86
CA LYS A 171 -12.26 13.62 -4.03
C LYS A 171 -11.92 12.47 -4.97
N ARG A 172 -12.76 12.26 -5.98
CA ARG A 172 -12.49 11.26 -7.02
C ARG A 172 -11.07 11.55 -7.49
N LEU A 173 -10.17 10.58 -7.30
CA LEU A 173 -9.01 10.49 -8.19
C LEU A 173 -9.56 10.54 -9.63
N PRO A 174 -8.83 11.13 -10.59
CA PRO A 174 -9.23 11.09 -11.99
C PRO A 174 -9.64 9.64 -12.35
N PRO A 175 -10.73 9.46 -13.12
CA PRO A 175 -11.36 8.17 -13.30
C PRO A 175 -10.31 7.15 -13.79
N SER A 176 -10.16 6.05 -13.05
CA SER A 176 -9.42 4.87 -13.52
C SER A 176 -9.88 4.57 -14.94
N HIS A 177 -8.95 4.52 -15.89
CA HIS A 177 -9.18 4.62 -17.34
C HIS A 177 -10.04 3.51 -18.00
N ALA A 178 -10.80 2.72 -17.24
CA ALA A 178 -11.82 1.80 -17.76
C ALA A 178 -12.91 2.50 -18.59
N ASN A 179 -13.14 3.81 -18.42
CA ASN A 179 -14.10 4.59 -19.22
C ASN A 179 -13.46 5.63 -20.17
N ALA A 180 -12.13 5.61 -20.37
CA ALA A 180 -11.47 6.50 -21.34
C ALA A 180 -11.50 5.96 -22.79
N ARG A 181 -12.20 4.84 -23.04
CA ARG A 181 -12.43 4.25 -24.36
C ARG A 181 -13.90 4.22 -24.77
N THR A 182 -14.65 5.28 -24.52
CA THR A 182 -15.95 5.52 -25.19
C THR A 182 -16.14 7.02 -25.35
N GLY A 183 -15.37 7.62 -26.26
CA GLY A 183 -15.40 9.06 -26.48
C GLY A 183 -14.65 9.50 -27.73
N ALA A 184 -14.68 8.70 -28.80
CA ALA A 184 -14.20 9.11 -30.11
C ALA A 184 -14.90 8.31 -31.20
N LYS A 185 -16.08 8.80 -31.61
CA LYS A 185 -16.68 8.77 -32.97
C LYS A 185 -18.20 8.89 -32.86
N SER A 186 -18.73 10.10 -33.02
CA SER A 186 -19.93 10.35 -33.82
C SER A 186 -20.13 11.86 -33.98
N ALA A 187 -19.43 12.42 -34.96
CA ALA A 187 -19.81 13.66 -35.61
C ALA A 187 -19.61 13.45 -37.10
N ALA A 188 -20.57 12.78 -37.74
CA ALA A 188 -20.73 12.80 -39.19
C ALA A 188 -22.12 12.27 -39.60
N ALA A 189 -22.90 13.19 -40.18
CA ALA A 189 -23.89 13.01 -41.25
C ALA A 189 -25.18 12.17 -41.01
N LYS A 190 -26.29 12.91 -41.02
CA LYS A 190 -27.65 12.48 -41.41
C LYS A 190 -27.63 11.67 -42.71
N ALA A 191 -28.33 10.53 -42.73
CA ALA A 191 -28.95 9.98 -43.95
C ALA A 191 -30.41 10.50 -44.06
N PRO A 192 -31.06 10.38 -45.24
CA PRO A 192 -32.02 9.27 -45.39
C PRO A 192 -32.06 8.74 -46.86
N PRO A 193 -32.95 7.81 -47.27
CA PRO A 193 -32.53 6.49 -47.77
C PRO A 193 -32.95 6.25 -49.23
N LYS A 194 -32.50 5.14 -49.85
CA LYS A 194 -33.36 4.22 -50.64
C LYS A 194 -32.59 3.04 -51.28
N THR A 195 -33.32 1.93 -51.30
CA THR A 195 -33.35 0.84 -52.30
C THR A 195 -32.27 -0.25 -52.35
N ALA A 196 -32.74 -1.46 -51.99
CA ALA A 196 -32.84 -2.65 -52.85
C ALA A 196 -31.81 -3.80 -52.70
N LYS A 197 -32.42 -4.96 -52.38
CA LYS A 197 -32.28 -6.29 -52.99
C LYS A 197 -31.08 -7.20 -52.66
N LYS A 198 -31.52 -8.38 -52.17
CA LYS A 198 -31.18 -9.76 -52.59
C LYS A 198 -29.93 -10.46 -52.02
N ALA A 199 -30.26 -11.44 -51.17
CA ALA A 199 -30.19 -12.89 -51.43
C ALA A 199 -28.91 -13.68 -51.12
N ALA A 200 -29.17 -14.82 -50.44
CA ALA A 200 -28.51 -16.13 -50.51
C ALA A 200 -27.08 -16.23 -49.92
N LYS A 201 -26.64 -17.32 -49.26
CA LYS A 201 -27.12 -18.70 -49.09
C LYS A 201 -26.31 -19.35 -47.95
N LYS A 202 -26.93 -20.32 -47.25
CA LYS A 202 -26.43 -21.64 -46.74
C LYS A 202 -24.89 -21.86 -46.63
N ALA A 203 -24.32 -22.54 -45.64
CA ALA A 203 -24.65 -23.84 -45.03
C ALA A 203 -23.57 -24.14 -43.95
N THR A 204 -23.89 -24.67 -42.74
CA THR A 204 -23.76 -26.10 -42.30
C THR A 204 -22.31 -26.67 -42.37
N THR A 205 -21.70 -27.42 -41.45
CA THR A 205 -22.12 -28.22 -40.26
C THR A 205 -20.85 -28.77 -39.56
N LYS A 206 -20.95 -29.13 -38.25
CA LYS A 206 -20.45 -30.37 -37.56
C LYS A 206 -18.95 -30.76 -37.65
N ARG A 207 -18.31 -31.45 -36.69
CA ARG A 207 -18.53 -31.95 -35.31
C ARG A 207 -17.21 -32.67 -34.92
N ALA A 208 -16.97 -32.80 -33.61
CA ALA A 208 -16.39 -33.95 -32.86
C ALA A 208 -15.19 -34.72 -33.45
N GLY A 209 -14.10 -35.04 -32.73
CA GLY A 209 -13.92 -35.34 -31.30
C GLY A 209 -13.00 -36.58 -31.18
N ILE A 210 -12.81 -37.09 -29.96
CA ILE A 210 -12.04 -38.30 -29.52
C ILE A 210 -10.61 -37.95 -29.05
N ALA A 211 -10.22 -37.95 -27.77
CA ALA A 211 -10.40 -38.82 -26.59
C ALA A 211 -9.31 -39.90 -26.38
N LYS A 212 -8.60 -39.73 -25.25
CA LYS A 212 -8.27 -40.72 -24.20
C LYS A 212 -7.06 -41.70 -24.33
N LYS A 213 -6.29 -41.67 -23.22
CA LYS A 213 -5.82 -42.76 -22.32
C LYS A 213 -4.49 -43.49 -22.60
N ALA A 214 -3.58 -43.41 -21.61
CA ALA A 214 -3.00 -44.54 -20.83
C ALA A 214 -2.21 -43.90 -19.64
N THR A 215 -2.42 -44.15 -18.34
CA THR A 215 -2.53 -45.36 -17.48
C THR A 215 -1.17 -45.89 -16.97
N VAL A 216 -0.89 -45.59 -15.69
CA VAL A 216 -0.30 -46.45 -14.62
C VAL A 216 1.19 -46.83 -14.65
N LYS A 217 1.91 -46.49 -13.56
CA LYS A 217 2.57 -47.50 -12.71
C LYS A 217 2.80 -47.03 -11.27
N ARG A 218 2.59 -47.98 -10.36
CA ARG A 218 2.60 -47.93 -8.89
C ARG A 218 3.85 -48.69 -8.38
N ALA A 219 4.04 -48.64 -7.05
CA ALA A 219 5.02 -49.37 -6.21
C ALA A 219 6.36 -48.62 -6.06
N GLY A 220 6.86 -48.30 -4.87
CA GLY A 220 7.05 -49.10 -3.64
C GLY A 220 8.56 -48.94 -3.30
N ALA A 221 9.10 -48.98 -2.09
CA ALA A 221 8.67 -49.36 -0.76
C ALA A 221 9.75 -48.88 0.25
N THR A 222 9.36 -48.73 1.52
CA THR A 222 10.08 -49.11 2.76
C THR A 222 11.61 -48.97 2.90
N GLY A 223 12.05 -48.37 4.03
CA GLY A 223 13.02 -49.05 4.91
C GLY A 223 13.99 -48.20 5.74
N LYS A 224 13.91 -48.38 7.08
CA LYS A 224 14.95 -48.29 8.16
C LYS A 224 15.47 -46.89 8.53
N THR A 225 15.36 -46.37 9.75
CA THR A 225 15.69 -46.83 11.13
C THR A 225 17.19 -47.02 11.40
N THR A 226 17.86 -46.03 12.01
CA THR A 226 18.94 -46.14 13.03
C THR A 226 19.22 -44.72 13.57
N LYS A 227 18.85 -44.31 14.80
CA LYS A 227 19.45 -44.59 16.13
C LYS A 227 20.92 -44.16 16.22
N ARG A 228 21.22 -43.05 16.93
CA ARG A 228 22.08 -42.97 18.15
C ARG A 228 22.72 -41.59 18.38
N THR A 229 22.49 -41.05 19.60
CA THR A 229 23.45 -40.43 20.59
C THR A 229 24.36 -39.28 20.13
N ARG A 230 24.77 -38.26 20.89
CA ARG A 230 24.90 -37.94 22.33
C ARG A 230 25.28 -36.42 22.35
N ALA A 231 24.70 -35.57 23.20
CA ALA A 231 25.25 -35.05 24.46
C ALA A 231 26.42 -34.02 24.38
N ALA A 232 26.24 -32.93 25.14
CA ALA A 232 27.21 -31.97 25.71
C ALA A 232 27.99 -31.09 24.72
N SER A 233 28.17 -29.77 24.91
CA SER A 233 28.09 -28.89 26.11
C SER A 233 27.47 -27.54 25.78
#